data_AF-A0A2H6AFX8-F1
#
_entry.id   AF-A0A2H6AFX8-F1
#
_cell.length_a   1.000
_cell.length_b   1.000
_cell.length_c   1.000
_cell.angle_alpha   90.00
_cell.angle_beta   90.00
_cell.angle_gamma   90.00
#
_symmetry.space_group_name_H-M   'P 1'
#
loop_
_entity.id
_entity.type
_entity.pdbx_description
1 polymer ?
#
loop_
_entity_poly.entity_id
_entity_poly.type
_entity_poly.pdbx_seq_one_letter_code
_entity_poly.pdbx_strand_id
1 'polypeptide(L)'
;MARRRPARRPRIPAVTAQRLRRFYQLLRLLARRPTTRQALLRQLRMDQRTFYRDLEVLRQLGILVVQEGRHYRLDTELVDTLQRLPLPDPKLTVAEAQILARGRTAAHHKLARFLRQVLGSTPA
;
A
#
# COMPACT_ATOMS: atom_id res chain seq x y z
N MET A 1 11.99 1.55 -37.19
CA MET A 1 12.25 0.84 -35.92
C MET A 1 12.14 1.82 -34.75
N ALA A 2 10.95 1.98 -34.15
CA ALA A 2 10.76 2.92 -33.04
C ALA A 2 11.30 2.29 -31.73
N ARG A 3 12.31 2.92 -31.12
CA ARG A 3 12.89 2.50 -29.83
C ARG A 3 11.81 2.61 -28.75
N ARG A 4 11.33 1.47 -28.21
CA ARG A 4 10.49 1.44 -27.00
C ARG A 4 11.27 2.06 -25.85
N ARG A 5 10.89 3.28 -25.45
CA ARG A 5 11.39 3.91 -24.21
C ARG A 5 11.11 2.96 -23.05
N PRO A 6 12.10 2.65 -22.18
CA PRO A 6 11.84 1.85 -21.00
C PRO A 6 10.78 2.57 -20.16
N ALA A 7 9.67 1.89 -19.87
CA ALA A 7 8.62 2.41 -19.02
C ALA A 7 9.26 2.82 -17.69
N ARG A 8 9.17 4.11 -17.35
CA ARG A 8 9.63 4.65 -16.07
C ARG A 8 8.98 3.80 -14.98
N ARG A 9 9.78 3.10 -14.18
CA ARG A 9 9.26 2.38 -13.00
C ARG A 9 8.44 3.39 -12.19
N PRO A 10 7.16 3.13 -11.93
CA PRO A 10 6.35 4.07 -11.15
C PRO A 10 7.05 4.27 -9.81
N ARG A 11 7.37 5.52 -9.48
CA ARG A 11 7.84 5.87 -8.14
C ARG A 11 6.67 5.54 -7.22
N ILE A 12 6.85 4.56 -6.33
CA ILE A 12 5.86 4.23 -5.31
C ILE A 12 5.64 5.52 -4.52
N PRO A 13 4.43 6.12 -4.56
CA PRO A 13 4.17 7.33 -3.81
C PRO A 13 4.38 7.03 -2.33
N ALA A 14 5.12 7.89 -1.63
CA ALA A 14 5.31 7.76 -0.19
C ALA A 14 3.92 7.82 0.49
N VAL A 15 3.49 6.70 1.05
CA VAL A 15 2.22 6.61 1.78
C VAL A 15 2.51 6.93 3.24
N THR A 16 1.93 8.02 3.74
CA THR A 16 2.02 8.38 5.16
C THR A 16 1.15 7.45 6.01
N ALA A 17 1.40 7.36 7.33
CA ALA A 17 0.58 6.56 8.24
C ALA A 17 -0.91 6.94 8.19
N GLN A 18 -1.22 8.25 8.11
CA GLN A 18 -2.59 8.73 7.99
C GLN A 18 -3.25 8.26 6.68
N ARG A 19 -2.52 8.34 5.55
CA ARG A 19 -3.03 7.88 4.26
C ARG A 19 -3.19 6.36 4.25
N LEU A 20 -2.24 5.61 4.80
CA LEU A 20 -2.34 4.16 4.94
C LEU A 20 -3.60 3.76 5.72
N ARG A 21 -3.88 4.41 6.86
CA ARG A 21 -5.09 4.17 7.64
C ARG A 21 -6.35 4.35 6.80
N ARG A 22 -6.42 5.43 6.01
CA ARG A 22 -7.56 5.67 5.11
C ARG A 22 -7.69 4.60 4.03
N PHE A 23 -6.57 4.21 3.41
CA PHE A 23 -6.56 3.11 2.43
C PHE A 23 -7.08 1.82 3.04
N TYR A 24 -6.53 1.42 4.19
CA TYR A 24 -6.96 0.20 4.86
C TYR A 24 -8.46 0.21 5.19
N GLN A 25 -8.98 1.34 5.69
CA GLN A 25 -10.41 1.48 5.98
C GLN A 25 -11.27 1.42 4.71
N LEU A 26 -10.88 2.13 3.64
CA LEU A 26 -11.58 2.10 2.35
C LEU A 26 -11.64 0.68 1.79
N LEU A 27 -10.49 0.01 1.71
CA LEU A 27 -10.38 -1.34 1.17
C LEU A 27 -11.20 -2.34 1.99
N ARG A 28 -11.16 -2.24 3.32
CA ARG A 28 -11.95 -3.10 4.21
C ARG A 28 -13.46 -2.87 4.06
N LEU A 29 -13.91 -1.63 3.82
CA LEU A 29 -15.32 -1.35 3.57
C LEU A 29 -15.77 -1.96 2.23
N LEU A 30 -14.96 -1.78 1.18
CA LEU A 30 -15.26 -2.27 -0.16
C LEU A 30 -15.17 -3.79 -0.29
N ALA A 31 -14.29 -4.43 0.48
CA ALA A 31 -14.19 -5.89 0.54
C ALA A 31 -15.42 -6.55 1.18
N ARG A 32 -16.19 -5.82 2.00
CA ARG A 32 -17.42 -6.33 2.62
C ARG A 32 -18.61 -6.25 1.68
N ARG A 33 -18.75 -5.12 0.97
CA ARG A 33 -19.84 -4.89 0.03
C ARG A 33 -19.57 -3.72 -0.91
N PRO A 34 -20.13 -3.73 -2.13
CA PRO A 34 -20.20 -2.55 -2.97
C PRO A 34 -20.86 -1.38 -2.23
N THR A 35 -20.21 -0.21 -2.22
CA THR A 35 -20.64 0.93 -1.41
C THR A 35 -20.68 2.22 -2.23
N THR A 36 -21.68 3.07 -2.04
CA THR A 36 -21.80 4.33 -2.78
C THR A 36 -20.75 5.35 -2.37
N ARG A 37 -20.38 6.26 -3.28
CA ARG A 37 -19.46 7.37 -2.99
C ARG A 37 -19.87 8.15 -1.74
N GLN A 38 -21.15 8.54 -1.65
CA GLN A 38 -21.65 9.34 -0.54
C GLN A 38 -21.53 8.63 0.81
N ALA A 39 -21.69 7.30 0.84
CA ALA A 39 -21.49 6.52 2.05
C ALA A 39 -20.00 6.44 2.43
N LEU A 40 -19.12 6.23 1.44
CA LEU A 40 -17.66 6.20 1.66
C LEU A 40 -17.14 7.54 2.20
N LEU A 41 -17.52 8.67 1.59
CA LEU A 41 -17.12 10.01 2.04
C LEU A 41 -17.56 10.28 3.49
N ARG A 42 -18.80 9.88 3.84
CA ARG A 42 -19.34 10.04 5.20
C ARG A 42 -18.62 9.15 6.21
N GLN A 43 -18.42 7.86 5.90
CA GLN A 43 -17.79 6.90 6.81
C GLN A 43 -16.30 7.18 7.03
N LEU A 44 -15.59 7.57 5.97
CA LEU A 44 -14.16 7.88 6.02
C LEU A 44 -13.87 9.33 6.41
N ARG A 45 -14.91 10.15 6.61
CA ARG A 45 -14.85 11.57 6.97
C ARG A 45 -13.87 12.34 6.07
N MET A 46 -14.02 12.19 4.76
CA MET A 46 -13.17 12.86 3.77
C MET A 46 -14.00 13.55 2.70
N ASP A 47 -13.41 14.55 2.06
CA ASP A 47 -13.99 15.24 0.93
C ASP A 47 -13.80 14.45 -0.38
N GLN A 48 -14.55 14.86 -1.41
CA GLN A 48 -14.55 14.21 -2.72
C GLN A 48 -13.19 14.28 -3.43
N ARG A 49 -12.43 15.36 -3.28
CA ARG A 49 -11.13 15.53 -3.94
C ARG A 49 -10.09 14.59 -3.31
N THR A 50 -10.09 14.49 -1.98
CA THR A 50 -9.24 13.54 -1.25
C THR A 50 -9.57 12.10 -1.66
N PHE A 51 -10.85 11.76 -1.77
CA PHE A 51 -11.28 10.43 -2.20
C PHE A 51 -10.73 10.05 -3.59
N TYR A 52 -10.91 10.90 -4.60
CA TYR A 52 -10.39 10.59 -5.95
C TYR A 52 -8.86 10.56 -6.00
N ARG A 53 -8.18 11.42 -5.22
CA ARG A 53 -6.72 11.38 -5.10
C ARG A 53 -6.23 10.07 -4.48
N ASP A 54 -6.92 9.61 -3.44
CA ASP A 54 -6.60 8.37 -2.75
C ASP A 54 -6.88 7.15 -3.69
N LEU A 55 -7.94 7.17 -4.50
CA LEU A 55 -8.18 6.16 -5.56
C LEU A 55 -7.07 6.13 -6.62
N GLU A 56 -6.60 7.29 -7.05
CA GLU A 56 -5.52 7.38 -8.04
C GLU A 56 -4.21 6.80 -7.49
N VAL A 57 -3.90 7.05 -6.22
CA VAL A 57 -2.72 6.46 -5.56
C VAL A 57 -2.87 4.94 -5.46
N LEU A 58 -4.04 4.43 -5.07
CA LEU A 58 -4.29 2.98 -5.05
C LEU A 58 -4.09 2.36 -6.44
N ARG A 59 -4.57 3.01 -7.49
CA ARG A 59 -4.36 2.57 -8.87
C ARG A 59 -2.88 2.51 -9.25
N GLN A 60 -2.07 3.47 -8.82
CA GLN A 60 -0.61 3.48 -9.02
C GLN A 60 0.11 2.35 -8.26
N LEU A 61 -0.46 1.88 -7.16
CA LEU A 61 -0.01 0.69 -6.42
C LEU A 61 -0.53 -0.62 -7.05
N GLY A 62 -1.23 -0.54 -8.19
CA GLY A 62 -1.86 -1.68 -8.85
C GLY A 62 -3.09 -2.20 -8.10
N ILE A 63 -3.70 -1.40 -7.23
CA ILE A 63 -4.93 -1.74 -6.51
C ILE A 63 -6.10 -1.13 -7.27
N LEU A 64 -6.95 -1.98 -7.85
CA LEU A 64 -8.08 -1.54 -8.65
C LEU A 64 -9.37 -1.49 -7.83
N VAL A 65 -9.96 -0.31 -7.76
CA VAL A 65 -11.30 -0.07 -7.23
C VAL A 65 -12.19 0.31 -8.40
N VAL A 66 -13.18 -0.54 -8.69
CA VAL A 66 -14.05 -0.39 -9.86
C VAL A 66 -15.33 0.31 -9.44
N GLN A 67 -15.80 1.23 -10.28
CA GLN A 67 -17.11 1.87 -10.12
C GLN A 67 -18.13 1.18 -11.03
N GLU A 68 -19.20 0.66 -10.44
CA GLU A 68 -20.34 0.07 -11.13
C GLU A 68 -21.60 0.89 -10.82
N GLY A 69 -22.01 1.70 -11.80
CA GLY A 69 -23.05 2.70 -11.61
C GLY A 69 -22.70 3.69 -10.51
N ARG A 70 -23.41 3.62 -9.37
CA ARG A 70 -23.20 4.49 -8.20
C ARG A 70 -22.37 3.85 -7.08
N HIS A 71 -22.02 2.57 -7.22
CA HIS A 71 -21.30 1.82 -6.20
C HIS A 71 -19.83 1.63 -6.61
N TYR A 72 -18.96 1.58 -5.61
CA TYR A 72 -17.57 1.19 -5.76
C TYR A 72 -17.41 -0.21 -5.17
N ARG A 73 -16.56 -1.03 -5.79
CA ARG A 73 -16.16 -2.34 -5.29
C ARG A 73 -14.66 -2.57 -5.48
N LEU A 74 -14.11 -3.49 -4.70
CA LEU A 74 -12.75 -3.97 -4.91
C LEU A 74 -12.77 -5.00 -6.05
N ASP A 75 -11.78 -4.93 -6.94
CA ASP A 75 -11.69 -5.87 -8.07
C ASP A 75 -11.09 -7.23 -7.65
N THR A 76 -10.15 -7.18 -6.70
CA THR A 76 -9.45 -8.34 -6.16
C THR A 76 -9.83 -8.57 -4.69
N GLU A 77 -9.44 -9.71 -4.12
CA GLU A 77 -9.65 -9.94 -2.70
C GLU A 77 -8.84 -8.96 -1.82
N LEU A 78 -9.33 -8.75 -0.59
CA LEU A 78 -8.65 -7.86 0.36
C LEU A 78 -7.23 -8.34 0.64
N VAL A 79 -7.02 -9.66 0.80
CA VAL A 79 -5.72 -10.24 1.13
C VAL A 79 -4.68 -9.91 0.07
N ASP A 80 -4.99 -10.14 -1.21
CA ASP A 80 -4.09 -9.83 -2.33
C ASP A 80 -3.82 -8.33 -2.45
N THR A 81 -4.83 -7.53 -2.13
CA THR A 81 -4.72 -6.08 -2.16
C THR A 81 -3.76 -5.55 -1.09
N LEU A 82 -3.80 -6.12 0.12
CA LEU A 82 -2.93 -5.72 1.22
C LEU A 82 -1.46 -6.02 0.94
N GLN A 83 -1.15 -7.04 0.13
CA GLN A 83 0.24 -7.34 -0.27
C GLN A 83 0.88 -6.23 -1.11
N ARG A 84 0.06 -5.39 -1.77
CA ARG A 84 0.51 -4.28 -2.63
C ARG A 84 0.65 -2.96 -1.87
N LEU A 85 0.12 -2.89 -0.66
CA LEU A 85 0.04 -1.66 0.10
C LEU A 85 1.38 -1.39 0.82
N PRO A 86 2.09 -0.28 0.52
CA PRO A 86 3.35 0.01 1.18
C PRO A 86 3.09 0.42 2.63
N LEU A 87 3.85 -0.17 3.55
CA LEU A 87 3.87 0.21 4.95
C LEU A 87 4.83 1.41 5.13
N PRO A 88 4.38 2.56 5.69
CA PRO A 88 5.29 3.62 6.09
C PRO A 88 6.24 3.13 7.16
N ASP A 89 7.39 3.80 7.28
CA ASP A 89 8.39 3.47 8.31
C ASP A 89 7.74 3.41 9.70
N PRO A 90 7.79 2.23 10.36
CA PRO A 90 7.26 2.05 11.71
C PRO A 90 8.11 2.73 12.81
N LYS A 91 9.15 3.49 12.44
CA LYS A 91 10.12 4.13 13.35
C LYS A 91 10.94 3.11 14.14
N LEU A 92 11.35 2.03 13.48
CA LEU A 92 12.19 1.00 14.10
C LEU A 92 13.60 1.53 14.33
N THR A 93 14.14 1.24 15.51
CA THR A 93 15.57 1.35 15.76
C THR A 93 16.34 0.27 14.99
N VAL A 94 17.64 0.46 14.80
CA VAL A 94 18.51 -0.55 14.15
C VAL A 94 18.48 -1.88 14.91
N ALA A 95 18.47 -1.83 16.25
CA ALA A 95 18.42 -3.02 17.09
C ALA A 95 17.10 -3.81 16.91
N GLU A 96 15.96 -3.13 16.91
CA GLU A 96 14.65 -3.76 16.66
C GLU A 96 14.57 -4.34 15.24
N ALA A 97 15.08 -3.62 14.23
CA ALA A 97 15.13 -4.12 12.87
C ALA A 97 16.01 -5.38 12.74
N GLN A 98 17.14 -5.44 13.46
CA GLN A 98 17.99 -6.64 13.53
C GLN A 98 17.27 -7.83 14.19
N ILE A 99 16.53 -7.59 15.28
CA ILE A 99 15.72 -8.63 15.95
C ILE A 99 14.67 -9.19 14.96
N LEU A 100 13.93 -8.31 14.28
CA LEU A 100 12.94 -8.71 13.28
C LEU A 100 13.56 -9.45 12.09
N ALA A 101 14.79 -9.08 11.69
CA ALA A 101 15.48 -9.73 10.58
C ALA A 101 15.91 -11.18 10.85
N ARG A 102 15.93 -11.64 12.11
CA ARG A 102 16.33 -13.00 12.50
C ARG A 102 15.28 -14.09 12.22
N GLY A 103 14.05 -13.71 11.88
CA GLY A 103 13.00 -14.69 11.60
C GLY A 103 13.17 -15.43 10.26
N ARG A 104 12.27 -16.39 9.98
CA ARG A 104 12.38 -17.36 8.87
C ARG A 104 11.43 -17.14 7.69
N THR A 105 10.85 -15.96 7.56
CA THR A 105 9.85 -15.67 6.51
C THR A 105 10.50 -14.85 5.40
N ALA A 106 9.85 -14.79 4.22
CA ALA A 106 10.31 -13.94 3.13
C ALA A 106 10.46 -12.46 3.53
N ALA A 107 9.59 -11.95 4.42
CA ALA A 107 9.68 -10.60 4.96
C ALA A 107 10.93 -10.41 5.84
N HIS A 108 11.23 -11.37 6.71
CA HIS A 108 12.44 -11.35 7.54
C HIS A 108 13.70 -11.35 6.67
N HIS A 109 13.78 -12.22 5.65
CA HIS A 109 14.92 -12.27 4.73
C HIS A 109 15.06 -10.99 3.89
N LYS A 110 13.95 -10.36 3.50
CA LYS A 110 13.95 -9.06 2.81
C LYS A 110 14.55 -7.97 3.71
N LEU A 111 14.16 -7.93 4.99
CA LEU A 111 14.70 -6.97 5.96
C LEU A 111 16.19 -7.24 6.24
N ALA A 112 16.59 -8.50 6.43
CA ALA A 112 17.99 -8.89 6.63
C ALA A 112 18.88 -8.46 5.45
N ARG A 113 18.40 -8.65 4.21
CA ARG A 113 19.11 -8.20 3.01
C ARG A 113 19.26 -6.68 2.97
N PHE A 114 18.20 -5.95 3.30
CA PHE A 114 18.23 -4.48 3.38
C PHE A 114 19.23 -4.00 4.44
N LEU A 115 19.21 -4.58 5.64
CA LEU A 115 20.16 -4.22 6.70
C LEU A 115 21.62 -4.52 6.32
N ARG A 116 21.89 -5.65 5.64
CA ARG A 116 23.24 -5.92 5.10
C ARG A 116 23.69 -4.88 4.09
N GLN A 117 22.79 -4.42 3.22
CA GLN A 117 23.10 -3.38 2.25
C GLN A 117 23.41 -2.02 2.90
N VAL A 118 22.68 -1.67 3.97
CA VAL A 118 22.84 -0.38 4.65
C VAL A 118 24.01 -0.39 5.65
N LEU A 119 24.23 -1.49 6.36
CA LEU A 119 25.22 -1.61 7.44
C LEU A 119 26.54 -2.28 6.99
N GLY A 120 26.63 -2.78 5.76
CA GLY A 120 27.82 -3.46 5.21
C GLY A 120 28.02 -4.91 5.69
N SER A 121 27.72 -5.20 6.96
CA SER A 121 27.78 -6.54 7.55
C SER A 121 26.97 -6.57 8.84
N THR A 122 26.04 -7.52 8.97
CA THR A 122 25.21 -7.67 10.19
C THR A 122 26.03 -8.35 11.27
N PRO A 123 26.17 -7.79 12.50
CA PRO A 123 26.75 -8.54 13.60
C PRO A 123 25.85 -9.75 13.91
N ALA A 124 26.49 -10.86 14.29
CA ALA A 124 25.85 -12.15 14.58
C ALA A 124 24.72 -12.05 15.63
#